data_AF-A0A2N6ABD8-F1
#
_entry.id   AF-A0A2N6ABD8-F1
#
_cell.length_a   1.000
_cell.length_b   1.000
_cell.length_c   1.000
_cell.angle_alpha   90.00
_cell.angle_beta   90.00
_cell.angle_gamma   90.00
#
_symmetry.space_group_name_H-M   'P 1'
#
loop_
_entity.id
_entity.type
_entity.pdbx_description
1 polymer ?
#
loop_
_entity_poly.entity_id
_entity_poly.type
_entity_poly.pdbx_seq_one_letter_code
_entity_poly.pdbx_strand_id
1 'polypeptide(L)'
;MFEIMGSGTPMILGVEGMARTILDDARAGIGIPPGDASALAAAIRCLRDDAAQRTEYGKNAYHHVRENYDLDALAQKYINVLQDAC
;
A
#
# COMPACT_ATOMS: atom_id res chain seq x y z
N MET A 1 -2.72 6.13 -0.01
CA MET A 1 -2.13 4.77 0.16
C MET A 1 -0.63 4.84 -0.01
N PHE A 2 -0.14 5.37 -1.14
CA PHE A 2 1.29 5.51 -1.41
C PHE A 2 2.03 6.38 -0.38
N GLU A 3 1.43 7.47 0.11
CA GLU A 3 2.04 8.30 1.16
C GLU A 3 2.17 7.53 2.48
N ILE A 4 1.14 6.74 2.81
CA ILE A 4 1.14 5.89 4.00
C ILE A 4 2.21 4.79 3.86
N MET A 5 2.31 4.16 2.69
CA MET A 5 3.38 3.21 2.38
C MET A 5 4.76 3.87 2.52
N GLY A 6 4.93 5.09 2.02
CA GLY A 6 6.17 5.85 2.13
C GLY A 6 6.56 6.20 3.57
N SER A 7 5.58 6.27 4.48
CA SER A 7 5.83 6.42 5.92
C SER A 7 6.20 5.10 6.63
N GLY A 8 6.14 3.96 5.95
CA GLY A 8 6.36 2.64 6.54
C GLY A 8 5.28 2.23 7.55
N THR A 9 4.06 2.75 7.40
CA THR A 9 2.95 2.46 8.32
C THR A 9 2.07 1.32 7.78
N PRO A 10 1.79 0.27 8.56
CA PRO A 10 0.88 -0.79 8.16
C PRO A 10 -0.56 -0.26 8.03
N MET A 11 -1.30 -0.73 7.01
CA MET A 11 -2.64 -0.21 6.71
C MET A 11 -3.75 -1.21 6.99
N ILE A 12 -4.89 -0.71 7.45
CA ILE A 12 -6.18 -1.38 7.28
C ILE A 12 -6.98 -0.51 6.32
N LEU A 13 -7.44 -1.09 5.22
CA LEU A 13 -7.97 -0.31 4.12
C LEU A 13 -9.27 -0.93 3.61
N GLY A 14 -10.36 -0.16 3.64
CA GLY A 14 -11.63 -0.53 3.03
C GLY A 14 -11.57 -0.31 1.52
N VAL A 15 -11.22 -1.34 0.74
CA VAL A 15 -10.95 -1.22 -0.70
C VAL A 15 -11.35 -2.46 -1.51
N GLU A 16 -11.63 -2.20 -2.78
CA GLU A 16 -11.83 -3.19 -3.84
C GLU A 16 -10.99 -2.83 -5.08
N GLY A 17 -10.97 -3.71 -6.07
CA GLY A 17 -10.31 -3.46 -7.36
C GLY A 17 -8.80 -3.24 -7.24
N MET A 18 -8.27 -2.30 -8.04
CA MET A 18 -6.83 -2.05 -8.15
C MET A 18 -6.16 -1.69 -6.81
N ALA A 19 -6.84 -0.90 -5.97
CA ALA A 19 -6.28 -0.53 -4.68
C ALA A 19 -6.12 -1.76 -3.76
N ARG A 20 -7.03 -2.74 -3.87
CA ARG A 20 -6.91 -4.02 -3.16
C ARG A 20 -5.74 -4.84 -3.69
N THR A 21 -5.59 -4.95 -5.01
CA THR A 21 -4.46 -5.64 -5.63
C THR A 21 -3.12 -5.07 -5.19
N ILE A 22 -2.96 -3.74 -5.22
CA ILE A 22 -1.71 -3.08 -4.79
C ILE A 22 -1.41 -3.36 -3.32
N LEU A 23 -2.41 -3.30 -2.44
CA LEU A 23 -2.23 -3.59 -1.01
C LEU A 23 -1.75 -5.03 -0.78
N ASP A 24 -2.37 -5.99 -1.49
CA ASP A 24 -2.09 -7.42 -1.36
C ASP A 24 -0.70 -7.77 -1.94
N ASP A 25 -0.37 -7.25 -3.13
CA ASP A 25 0.95 -7.41 -3.77
C ASP A 25 2.07 -6.82 -2.90
N ALA A 26 1.81 -5.65 -2.31
CA ALA A 26 2.73 -5.01 -1.38
C ALA A 26 2.84 -5.73 -0.04
N ARG A 27 1.92 -6.65 0.30
CA ARG A 27 1.79 -7.26 1.63
C ARG A 27 1.92 -6.21 2.74
N ALA A 28 1.20 -5.10 2.56
CA ALA A 28 1.38 -3.87 3.32
C ALA A 28 0.28 -3.64 4.38
N GLY A 29 -0.64 -4.59 4.54
CA GLY A 29 -1.79 -4.40 5.40
C GLY A 29 -2.91 -5.43 5.23
N ILE A 30 -4.10 -5.05 5.69
CA ILE A 30 -5.32 -5.86 5.63
C ILE A 30 -6.38 -5.10 4.82
N GLY A 31 -6.81 -5.67 3.71
CA GLY A 31 -7.95 -5.18 2.95
C GLY A 31 -9.27 -5.67 3.55
N ILE A 32 -10.22 -4.76 3.78
CA ILE A 32 -11.57 -5.06 4.29
C ILE A 32 -12.64 -4.58 3.30
N PRO A 33 -13.89 -5.10 3.38
CA PRO A 33 -15.00 -4.55 2.62
C PRO A 33 -15.26 -3.07 2.98
N PRO A 34 -15.50 -2.18 2.01
CA PRO A 34 -15.85 -0.79 2.30
C PRO A 34 -17.11 -0.67 3.16
N GLY A 35 -17.05 0.14 4.22
CA GLY A 35 -18.19 0.39 5.11
C GLY A 35 -18.45 -0.69 6.16
N ASP A 36 -17.68 -1.78 6.20
CA ASP A 36 -17.85 -2.84 7.19
C ASP A 36 -17.11 -2.53 8.52
N ALA A 37 -17.85 -2.00 9.48
CA ALA A 37 -17.34 -1.67 10.81
C ALA A 37 -16.88 -2.91 11.60
N SER A 38 -17.52 -4.07 11.39
CA SER A 38 -17.16 -5.30 12.09
C SER A 38 -15.82 -5.84 11.58
N ALA A 39 -15.62 -5.82 10.26
CA ALA A 39 -14.35 -6.18 9.64
C ALA A 39 -13.22 -5.24 10.06
N LEU A 40 -13.48 -3.92 10.11
CA LEU A 40 -12.51 -2.94 10.60
C LEU A 40 -12.10 -3.25 12.05
N ALA A 41 -13.06 -3.46 12.94
CA ALA A 41 -12.78 -3.75 14.34
C ALA A 41 -12.00 -5.06 14.52
N ALA A 42 -12.29 -6.08 13.70
CA ALA A 42 -11.54 -7.34 13.69
C ALA A 42 -10.10 -7.15 13.23
N ALA A 43 -9.88 -6.41 12.13
CA ALA A 43 -8.55 -6.11 11.61
C ALA A 43 -7.71 -5.29 12.60
N ILE A 44 -8.31 -4.31 13.29
CA ILE A 44 -7.63 -3.53 14.34
C ILE A 44 -7.15 -4.45 15.47
N ARG A 45 -8.01 -5.36 15.95
CA ARG A 45 -7.63 -6.32 17.00
C ARG A 45 -6.51 -7.26 16.55
N CYS A 46 -6.64 -7.81 15.34
CA CYS A 46 -5.61 -8.67 14.73
C CYS A 46 -4.24 -7.96 14.71
N LEU A 47 -4.18 -6.76 14.14
CA LEU A 47 -2.93 -6.02 14.09
C LEU A 47 -2.46 -5.58 15.46
N ARG A 48 -3.33 -5.18 16.40
CA ARG A 48 -2.94 -4.81 17.78
C ARG A 48 -2.24 -5.97 18.49
N ASP A 49 -2.74 -7.19 18.31
CA ASP A 49 -2.26 -8.38 19.02
C ASP A 49 -1.01 -9.01 18.37
N ASP A 50 -0.65 -8.61 17.14
CA ASP A 50 0.55 -9.07 16.43
C ASP A 50 1.51 -7.92 16.04
N ALA A 51 2.46 -7.62 16.94
CA ALA A 51 3.46 -6.57 16.71
C ALA A 51 4.47 -6.89 15.59
N ALA A 52 4.75 -8.18 15.38
CA ALA A 52 5.68 -8.62 14.35
C ALA A 52 5.09 -8.37 12.96
N GLN A 53 3.81 -8.73 12.78
CA GLN A 53 3.08 -8.49 11.54
C GLN A 53 2.96 -6.99 11.23
N ARG A 54 2.69 -6.13 12.21
CA ARG A 54 2.71 -4.66 12.00
C ARG A 54 4.05 -4.16 11.46
N THR A 55 5.14 -4.65 12.06
CA THR A 55 6.50 -4.26 11.66
C THR A 55 6.80 -4.73 10.24
N GLU A 56 6.41 -5.97 9.92
CA GLU A 56 6.61 -6.56 8.60
C GLU A 56 5.82 -5.82 7.51
N TYR A 57 4.54 -5.56 7.75
CA TYR A 57 3.69 -4.79 6.83
C TYR A 57 4.22 -3.38 6.60
N GLY A 58 4.72 -2.70 7.64
CA GLY A 58 5.35 -1.39 7.51
C GLY A 58 6.59 -1.41 6.61
N LYS A 59 7.48 -2.39 6.80
CA LYS A 59 8.66 -2.58 5.94
C LYS A 59 8.28 -2.87 4.50
N ASN A 60 7.37 -3.81 4.29
CA ASN A 60 6.94 -4.20 2.95
C ASN A 60 6.28 -3.02 2.22
N ALA A 61 5.46 -2.25 2.92
CA ALA A 61 4.86 -1.03 2.39
C ALA A 61 5.93 -0.04 1.88
N TYR A 62 6.93 0.25 2.71
CA TYR A 62 8.02 1.16 2.35
C TYR A 62 8.84 0.68 1.15
N HIS A 63 9.21 -0.61 1.13
CA HIS A 63 9.96 -1.18 0.00
C HIS A 63 9.13 -1.15 -1.28
N HIS A 64 7.88 -1.61 -1.22
CA HIS A 64 7.02 -1.72 -2.39
C HIS A 64 6.78 -0.36 -3.07
N VAL A 65 6.52 0.70 -2.30
CA VAL A 65 6.28 2.03 -2.89
C VAL A 65 7.54 2.60 -3.54
N ARG A 66 8.73 2.39 -2.96
CA ARG A 66 10.00 2.87 -3.53
C ARG A 66 10.39 2.11 -4.79
N GLU A 67 10.09 0.82 -4.85
CA GLU A 67 10.46 0.00 -6.01
C GLU A 67 9.52 0.22 -7.20
N ASN A 68 8.23 0.46 -6.94
CA ASN A 68 7.21 0.46 -8.00
C ASN A 68 6.64 1.84 -8.31
N TYR A 69 6.67 2.77 -7.35
CA TYR A 69 5.95 4.05 -7.40
C TYR A 69 6.83 5.26 -7.01
N ASP A 70 8.15 5.14 -7.16
CA ASP A 70 9.05 6.27 -7.01
C ASP A 70 8.72 7.38 -8.02
N LEU A 71 8.51 8.60 -7.51
CA LEU A 71 8.00 9.72 -8.32
C LEU A 71 9.03 10.21 -9.34
N ASP A 72 10.32 10.22 -9.00
CA ASP A 72 11.38 10.64 -9.91
C ASP A 72 11.51 9.62 -11.05
N ALA A 73 11.49 8.32 -10.72
CA ALA A 73 11.50 7.26 -11.72
C ALA A 73 10.26 7.29 -12.64
N LEU A 74 9.08 7.55 -12.09
CA LEU A 74 7.85 7.70 -12.89
C LEU A 74 7.91 8.94 -13.78
N ALA A 75 8.34 10.09 -13.26
CA ALA A 75 8.49 11.31 -14.03
C ALA A 75 9.43 11.11 -15.23
N GLN A 76 10.57 10.46 -15.02
CA GLN A 76 11.51 10.16 -16.10
C GLN A 76 10.90 9.23 -17.16
N LYS A 77 10.14 8.20 -16.76
CA LYS A 77 9.43 7.33 -17.71
C LYS A 77 8.44 8.12 -18.57
N TYR A 78 7.68 9.03 -17.97
CA TYR A 78 6.73 9.87 -18.70
C TYR A 78 7.43 10.82 -19.67
N ILE A 79 8.53 11.46 -19.25
CA ILE A 79 9.34 12.33 -20.13
C ILE A 79 9.82 11.56 -21.36
N ASN A 80 10.36 10.35 -21.17
CA ASN A 80 10.84 9.53 -22.28
C ASN A 80 9.72 9.23 -23.29
N VAL A 81 8.54 8.80 -22.82
CA VAL A 81 7.40 8.51 -23.70
C VAL A 81 6.94 9.75 -24.48
N LEU A 82 6.93 10.92 -23.84
CA LEU A 82 6.54 12.18 -24.49
C LEU A 82 7.57 12.64 -25.53
N GLN A 83 8.86 12.43 -25.26
CA GLN A 83 9.94 12.71 -26.19
C GLN A 83 9.91 11.78 -27.40
N ASP A 84 9.60 10.49 -27.21
CA ASP A 84 9.50 9.51 -28.29
C ASP A 84 8.28 9.75 -29.21
N ALA A 85 7.25 10.44 -28.70
CA ALA A 85 6.03 10.75 -29.45
C ALA A 85 6.13 12.02 -30.32
N CYS A 86 7.24 12.77 -30.22
CA CYS A 86 7.51 13.99 -30.98
C CYS A 86 8.52 13.72 -32.10
#